data_AF-A0A3A4RCX0-F1
#
_entry.id   AF-A0A3A4RCX0-F1
#
_cell.length_a   1.000
_cell.length_b   1.000
_cell.length_c   1.000
_cell.angle_alpha   90.00
_cell.angle_beta   90.00
_cell.angle_gamma   90.00
#
_symmetry.space_group_name_H-M   'P 1'
#
loop_
_entity.id
_entity.type
_entity.pdbx_description
1 polymer ?
#
loop_
_entity_poly.entity_id
_entity_poly.type
_entity_poly.pdbx_seq_one_letter_code
_entity_poly.pdbx_strand_id
1 'polypeptide(L)'
;MKTIKIILMLFVMTGVAIAQSDYQKVESFKDEIAQLRLDIHNAKSLAELDSLRNTINSLKQKHLAEKDLLDKSMYPENYNSTFSKLQEAIDLRREDFTQIETLQTEVVTLKSELEILNEKNTELLSKIKEYQSIGGKDAQSINELKRLVANLRQSLKERDELVRSIVDSLLSDFVKSPMSLNEAERQQVFEKVETGNLLYNIEKTIRDNMEFLKATQLSAEDLGEVKEEQIQFHNMWKRIGPKLADVYMDKGEKAGEVAYITNLFAQWNQRLDREIWERVYQVFRSNNLKVTPFSNGNEFTNNVLEFIENEKISGSQESYITFEDSVWTEQLRTTWIPVLIDNEMITTEQRDTIQTAINNWEDMYGAETPIYWYVAIAIIVIVFLLIFIPKWKKKSKPLAEQ
;
A
#
# COMPACT_ATOMS: atom_id res chain seq x y z
N MET A 1 83.80 -44.52 -33.57
CA MET A 1 82.61 -44.07 -34.36
C MET A 1 81.28 -44.58 -33.79
N LYS A 2 80.99 -44.40 -32.49
CA LYS A 2 79.70 -44.77 -31.88
C LYS A 2 79.07 -43.67 -31.00
N THR A 3 79.77 -42.57 -30.75
CA THR A 3 79.31 -41.47 -29.90
C THR A 3 78.73 -40.27 -30.65
N ILE A 4 78.89 -40.20 -31.98
CA ILE A 4 78.37 -39.09 -32.81
C ILE A 4 76.92 -39.35 -33.31
N LYS A 5 76.43 -40.60 -33.25
CA LYS A 5 75.06 -40.95 -33.69
C LYS A 5 73.98 -40.80 -32.61
N ILE A 6 74.34 -40.53 -31.35
CA ILE A 6 73.38 -40.40 -30.24
C ILE A 6 73.02 -38.93 -29.95
N ILE A 7 73.90 -37.98 -30.31
CA ILE A 7 73.63 -36.55 -30.11
C ILE A 7 72.75 -35.96 -31.23
N LEU A 8 72.73 -36.58 -32.42
CA LEU A 8 71.86 -36.15 -33.53
C LEU A 8 70.44 -36.73 -33.47
N MET A 9 70.14 -37.59 -32.48
CA MET A 9 68.80 -38.18 -32.27
C MET A 9 68.05 -37.55 -31.09
N LEU A 10 68.64 -36.54 -30.43
CA LEU A 10 68.06 -35.85 -29.29
C LEU A 10 67.55 -34.43 -29.61
N PHE A 11 67.55 -34.01 -30.88
CA PHE A 11 67.16 -32.65 -31.29
C PHE A 11 65.85 -32.56 -32.09
N VAL A 12 64.97 -33.57 -32.03
CA VAL A 12 63.69 -33.59 -32.78
C VAL A 12 62.45 -33.63 -31.85
N MET A 13 62.60 -33.55 -30.53
CA MET A 13 61.47 -33.65 -29.59
C MET A 13 61.19 -32.38 -28.76
N THR A 14 61.73 -31.22 -29.13
CA THR A 14 61.33 -29.94 -28.53
C THR A 14 60.82 -29.01 -29.60
N GLY A 15 59.49 -28.96 -29.75
CA GLY A 15 58.83 -27.95 -30.59
C GLY A 15 57.67 -28.43 -31.44
N VAL A 16 56.77 -29.28 -30.92
CA VAL A 16 55.40 -29.28 -31.48
C VAL A 16 54.69 -28.10 -30.85
N ALA A 17 54.97 -26.90 -31.35
CA ALA A 17 53.98 -25.84 -31.32
C ALA A 17 52.82 -26.37 -32.18
N ILE A 18 51.74 -26.81 -31.55
CA ILE A 18 50.51 -27.15 -32.27
C ILE A 18 50.09 -25.84 -32.94
N ALA A 19 50.34 -25.72 -34.23
CA ALA A 19 49.91 -24.59 -35.02
C ALA A 19 48.38 -24.68 -35.13
N GLN A 20 47.67 -24.08 -34.18
CA GLN A 20 46.24 -23.83 -34.30
C GLN A 20 46.02 -22.86 -35.45
N SER A 21 45.03 -23.17 -36.30
CA SER A 21 44.60 -22.25 -37.35
C SER A 21 44.12 -20.93 -36.72
N ASP A 22 44.33 -19.81 -37.40
CA ASP A 22 43.78 -18.51 -37.00
C ASP A 22 42.26 -18.58 -36.74
N TYR A 23 41.54 -19.41 -37.50
CA TYR A 23 40.13 -19.69 -37.25
C TYR A 23 39.89 -20.37 -35.88
N GLN A 24 40.67 -21.39 -35.55
CA GLN A 24 40.58 -22.08 -34.25
C GLN A 24 40.91 -21.16 -33.08
N LYS A 25 41.87 -20.24 -33.26
CA LYS A 25 42.22 -19.25 -32.23
C LYS A 25 41.07 -18.27 -31.96
N VAL A 26 40.45 -17.77 -33.03
CA VAL A 26 39.29 -16.87 -32.92
C VAL A 26 38.11 -17.59 -32.25
N GLU A 27 37.83 -18.84 -32.64
CA GLU A 27 36.70 -19.58 -32.07
C GLU A 27 36.93 -19.94 -30.60
N SER A 28 38.13 -20.43 -30.25
CA SER A 28 38.52 -20.68 -28.85
C SER A 28 38.40 -19.41 -28.00
N PHE A 29 38.82 -18.26 -28.53
CA PHE A 29 38.67 -16.99 -27.84
C PHE A 29 37.18 -16.66 -27.61
N LYS A 30 36.33 -16.79 -28.63
CA LYS A 30 34.88 -16.52 -28.49
C LYS A 30 34.22 -17.43 -27.47
N ASP A 31 34.57 -18.72 -27.46
CA ASP A 31 34.04 -19.68 -26.50
C ASP A 31 34.46 -19.34 -25.08
N GLU A 32 35.74 -19.02 -24.85
CA GLU A 32 36.26 -18.61 -23.54
C GLU A 32 35.58 -17.31 -23.05
N ILE A 33 35.33 -16.34 -23.94
CA ILE A 33 34.59 -15.11 -23.60
C ILE A 33 33.12 -15.40 -23.31
N ALA A 34 32.46 -16.25 -24.08
CA ALA A 34 31.06 -16.62 -23.86
C ALA A 34 30.88 -17.35 -22.52
N GLN A 35 31.80 -18.26 -22.19
CA GLN A 35 31.81 -18.94 -20.90
C GLN A 35 32.02 -17.95 -19.75
N LEU A 36 32.97 -17.02 -19.87
CA LEU A 36 33.19 -15.99 -18.85
C LEU A 36 31.96 -15.09 -18.65
N ARG A 37 31.24 -14.72 -19.71
CA ARG A 37 29.98 -13.97 -19.57
C ARG A 37 28.96 -14.76 -18.76
N LEU A 38 28.83 -16.05 -19.04
CA LEU A 38 27.92 -16.95 -18.34
C LEU A 38 28.34 -17.14 -16.87
N ASP A 39 29.64 -17.25 -16.61
CA ASP A 39 30.18 -17.39 -15.25
C ASP A 39 30.01 -16.10 -14.43
N ILE A 40 30.20 -14.92 -15.04
CA ILE A 40 29.92 -13.62 -14.37
C ILE A 40 28.44 -13.52 -14.00
N HIS A 41 27.56 -13.88 -14.94
CA HIS A 41 26.12 -13.87 -14.73
C HIS A 41 25.69 -14.82 -13.59
N ASN A 42 26.29 -16.01 -13.55
CA ASN A 42 25.96 -17.05 -12.58
C ASN A 42 26.75 -16.97 -11.27
N ALA A 43 27.65 -16.00 -11.12
CA ALA A 43 28.45 -15.82 -9.91
C ALA A 43 27.53 -15.63 -8.69
N LYS A 44 27.91 -16.27 -7.58
CA LYS A 44 27.13 -16.34 -6.33
C LYS A 44 27.70 -15.50 -5.20
N SER A 45 28.90 -14.94 -5.38
CA SER A 45 29.55 -14.12 -4.35
C SER A 45 30.52 -13.10 -4.93
N LEU A 46 30.83 -12.07 -4.13
CA LEU A 46 31.91 -11.12 -4.42
C LEU A 46 33.27 -11.82 -4.61
N ALA A 47 33.54 -12.88 -3.84
CA ALA A 47 34.78 -13.65 -3.95
C ALA A 47 34.89 -14.41 -5.29
N GLU A 48 33.77 -14.96 -5.79
CA GLU A 48 33.72 -15.57 -7.12
C GLU A 48 33.95 -14.53 -8.23
N LEU A 49 33.36 -13.33 -8.09
CA LEU A 49 33.61 -12.23 -9.03
C LEU A 49 35.07 -11.74 -9.01
N ASP A 50 35.69 -11.67 -7.84
CA ASP A 50 37.12 -11.35 -7.71
C ASP A 50 37.99 -12.41 -8.42
N SER A 51 37.62 -13.69 -8.28
CA SER A 51 38.28 -14.78 -9.00
C SER A 51 38.11 -14.66 -10.51
N LEU A 52 36.88 -14.39 -10.99
CA LEU A 52 36.60 -14.18 -12.42
C LEU A 52 37.35 -12.97 -12.98
N ARG A 53 37.49 -11.89 -12.20
CA ARG A 53 38.31 -10.73 -12.58
C ARG A 53 39.77 -11.13 -12.84
N ASN A 54 40.31 -11.99 -11.99
CA ASN A 54 41.66 -12.53 -12.17
C ASN A 54 41.74 -13.42 -13.42
N THR A 55 40.76 -14.28 -13.66
CA THR A 55 40.68 -15.10 -14.87
C THR A 55 40.62 -14.26 -16.15
N ILE A 56 39.81 -13.20 -16.16
CA ILE A 56 39.72 -12.25 -17.28
C ILE A 56 41.07 -11.58 -17.53
N ASN A 57 41.77 -11.14 -16.46
CA ASN A 57 43.09 -10.56 -16.59
C ASN A 57 44.11 -11.57 -17.15
N SER A 58 44.09 -12.82 -16.70
CA SER A 58 44.93 -13.89 -17.24
C SER A 58 44.60 -14.18 -18.71
N LEU A 59 43.33 -14.22 -19.08
CA LEU A 59 42.88 -14.41 -20.47
C LEU A 59 43.34 -13.26 -21.38
N LYS A 60 43.26 -12.03 -20.87
CA LYS A 60 43.76 -10.81 -21.53
C LYS A 60 45.28 -10.80 -21.69
N GLN A 61 46.03 -11.52 -20.87
CA GLN A 61 47.47 -11.68 -21.09
C GLN A 61 47.75 -12.83 -22.08
N LYS A 62 47.02 -13.93 -21.97
CA LYS A 62 47.13 -15.12 -22.83
C LYS A 62 46.95 -14.78 -24.31
N HIS A 63 45.94 -13.98 -24.67
CA HIS A 63 45.62 -13.65 -26.07
C HIS A 63 46.22 -12.33 -26.55
N LEU A 64 47.11 -11.70 -25.79
CA LEU A 64 47.69 -10.40 -26.15
C LEU A 64 48.46 -10.46 -27.48
N ALA A 65 49.16 -11.58 -27.72
CA ALA A 65 49.92 -11.80 -28.95
C ALA A 65 49.01 -11.98 -30.20
N GLU A 66 47.73 -12.27 -30.00
CA GLU A 66 46.75 -12.55 -31.06
C GLU A 66 45.80 -11.35 -31.30
N LYS A 67 46.05 -10.24 -30.62
CA LYS A 67 45.21 -9.04 -30.66
C LYS A 67 44.88 -8.58 -32.09
N ASP A 68 45.87 -8.45 -32.96
CA ASP A 68 45.66 -7.94 -34.33
C ASP A 68 44.77 -8.87 -35.16
N LEU A 69 44.83 -10.17 -34.92
CA LEU A 69 43.96 -11.17 -35.56
C LEU A 69 42.52 -11.03 -35.02
N LEU A 70 42.38 -10.93 -33.71
CA LEU A 70 41.09 -10.82 -33.02
C LEU A 70 40.38 -9.50 -33.37
N ASP A 71 41.09 -8.37 -33.41
CA ASP A 71 40.56 -7.06 -33.78
C ASP A 71 39.95 -7.05 -35.19
N LYS A 72 40.52 -7.81 -36.13
CA LYS A 72 40.00 -7.93 -37.51
C LYS A 72 38.83 -8.90 -37.62
N SER A 73 38.76 -9.89 -36.75
CA SER A 73 37.85 -11.04 -36.89
C SER A 73 36.53 -10.87 -36.12
N MET A 74 36.44 -9.90 -35.20
CA MET A 74 35.33 -9.79 -34.23
C MET A 74 34.37 -8.61 -34.46
N TYR A 75 34.47 -7.91 -35.60
CA TYR A 75 33.67 -6.71 -35.87
C TYR A 75 32.16 -6.91 -35.62
N PRO A 76 31.47 -5.95 -34.97
CA PRO A 76 31.94 -4.62 -34.55
C PRO A 76 32.74 -4.60 -33.24
N GLU A 77 32.86 -5.73 -32.54
CA GLU A 77 33.70 -5.83 -31.35
C GLU A 77 35.18 -6.04 -31.72
N ASN A 78 36.07 -5.71 -30.79
CA ASN A 78 37.50 -5.93 -30.90
C ASN A 78 38.06 -6.44 -29.57
N TYR A 79 39.35 -6.77 -29.54
CA TYR A 79 40.04 -7.31 -28.38
C TYR A 79 39.81 -6.44 -27.14
N ASN A 80 40.10 -5.15 -27.25
CA ASN A 80 39.99 -4.21 -26.14
C ASN A 80 38.54 -4.05 -25.68
N SER A 81 37.59 -3.88 -26.60
CA SER A 81 36.17 -3.69 -26.27
C SER A 81 35.58 -4.93 -25.59
N THR A 82 36.02 -6.12 -25.98
CA THR A 82 35.55 -7.38 -25.38
C THR A 82 35.91 -7.44 -23.90
N PHE A 83 37.17 -7.13 -23.57
CA PHE A 83 37.62 -7.09 -22.17
C PHE A 83 37.02 -5.91 -21.39
N SER A 84 36.80 -4.76 -22.03
CA SER A 84 36.06 -3.66 -21.40
C SER A 84 34.64 -4.06 -21.02
N LYS A 85 33.91 -4.75 -21.92
CA LYS A 85 32.55 -5.25 -21.64
C LYS A 85 32.51 -6.29 -20.53
N LEU A 86 33.50 -7.20 -20.48
CA LEU A 86 33.61 -8.17 -19.38
C LEU A 86 33.89 -7.49 -18.04
N GLN A 87 34.72 -6.45 -18.04
CA GLN A 87 35.02 -5.68 -16.84
C GLN A 87 33.79 -4.90 -16.35
N GLU A 88 33.08 -4.25 -17.27
CA GLU A 88 31.80 -3.57 -16.98
C GLU A 88 30.76 -4.54 -16.42
N ALA A 89 30.63 -5.74 -16.99
CA ALA A 89 29.74 -6.78 -16.47
C ALA A 89 30.10 -7.22 -15.04
N ILE A 90 31.40 -7.33 -14.71
CA ILE A 90 31.84 -7.59 -13.32
C ILE A 90 31.49 -6.43 -12.39
N ASP A 91 31.72 -5.20 -12.82
CA ASP A 91 31.51 -4.03 -11.98
C ASP A 91 30.01 -3.83 -11.70
N LEU A 92 29.14 -4.03 -12.70
CA LEU A 92 27.69 -4.07 -12.54
C LEU A 92 27.25 -5.19 -11.58
N ARG A 93 27.73 -6.42 -11.80
CA ARG A 93 27.36 -7.55 -10.93
C ARG A 93 27.84 -7.38 -9.50
N ARG A 94 28.96 -6.67 -9.29
CA ARG A 94 29.48 -6.31 -7.97
C ARG A 94 28.58 -5.29 -7.28
N GLU A 95 28.12 -4.28 -8.03
CA GLU A 95 27.17 -3.29 -7.54
C GLU A 95 25.89 -3.99 -7.02
N ASP A 96 25.35 -4.95 -7.78
CA ASP A 96 24.21 -5.78 -7.35
C ASP A 96 24.46 -6.44 -5.98
N PHE A 97 25.62 -7.09 -5.79
CA PHE A 97 25.96 -7.74 -4.53
C PHE A 97 26.06 -6.76 -3.35
N THR A 98 26.68 -5.59 -3.56
CA THR A 98 26.80 -4.57 -2.50
C THR A 98 25.45 -3.95 -2.13
N GLN A 99 24.56 -3.78 -3.11
CA GLN A 99 23.20 -3.34 -2.86
C GLN A 99 22.41 -4.41 -2.10
N ILE A 100 22.58 -5.69 -2.43
CA ILE A 100 21.97 -6.80 -1.69
C ILE A 100 22.41 -6.81 -0.22
N GLU A 101 23.71 -6.64 0.08
CA GLU A 101 24.21 -6.62 1.46
C GLU A 101 23.66 -5.43 2.26
N THR A 102 23.54 -4.27 1.62
CA THR A 102 22.93 -3.07 2.22
C THR A 102 21.46 -3.31 2.54
N LEU A 103 20.69 -3.84 1.58
CA LEU A 103 19.28 -4.21 1.77
C LEU A 103 19.10 -5.27 2.84
N GLN A 104 19.98 -6.27 2.93
CA GLN A 104 19.94 -7.29 3.99
C GLN A 104 20.13 -6.66 5.37
N THR A 105 21.08 -5.74 5.52
CA THR A 105 21.31 -5.04 6.79
C THR A 105 20.10 -4.21 7.19
N GLU A 106 19.53 -3.47 6.24
CA GLU A 106 18.32 -2.67 6.46
C GLU A 106 17.13 -3.56 6.88
N VAL A 107 16.90 -4.68 6.18
CA VAL A 107 15.84 -5.65 6.50
C VAL A 107 15.99 -6.22 7.91
N VAL A 108 17.23 -6.48 8.37
CA VAL A 108 17.47 -6.93 9.75
C VAL A 108 17.08 -5.86 10.76
N THR A 109 17.43 -4.59 10.52
CA THR A 109 17.02 -3.47 11.39
C THR A 109 15.50 -3.31 11.40
N LEU A 110 14.86 -3.27 10.23
CA LEU A 110 13.40 -3.13 10.11
C LEU A 110 12.68 -4.32 10.76
N LYS A 111 13.23 -5.53 10.68
CA LYS A 111 12.68 -6.71 11.37
C LYS A 111 12.73 -6.55 12.89
N SER A 112 13.81 -6.03 13.44
CA SER A 112 13.90 -5.75 14.88
C SER A 112 12.86 -4.74 15.33
N GLU A 113 12.64 -3.67 14.56
CA GLU A 113 11.59 -2.68 14.85
C GLU A 113 10.19 -3.31 14.76
N LEU A 114 9.98 -4.17 13.77
CA LEU A 114 8.73 -4.89 13.57
C LEU A 114 8.41 -5.83 14.74
N GLU A 115 9.40 -6.53 15.29
CA GLU A 115 9.26 -7.39 16.46
C GLU A 115 8.83 -6.60 17.69
N ILE A 116 9.46 -5.44 17.95
CA ILE A 116 9.08 -4.54 19.05
C ILE A 116 7.63 -4.05 18.90
N LEU A 117 7.23 -3.65 17.70
CA LEU A 117 5.86 -3.21 17.43
C LEU A 117 4.86 -4.35 17.60
N ASN A 118 5.21 -5.57 17.19
CA ASN A 118 4.36 -6.75 17.36
C ASN A 118 4.14 -7.10 18.84
N GLU A 119 5.19 -7.04 19.66
CA GLU A 119 5.09 -7.26 21.11
C GLU A 119 4.20 -6.19 21.76
N LYS A 120 4.45 -4.91 21.45
CA LYS A 120 3.64 -3.78 21.93
C LYS A 120 2.17 -3.92 21.53
N ASN A 121 1.88 -4.28 20.28
CA ASN A 121 0.52 -4.46 19.78
C ASN A 121 -0.20 -5.62 20.50
N THR A 122 0.52 -6.72 20.74
CA THR A 122 -0.02 -7.88 21.47
C THR A 122 -0.36 -7.50 22.91
N GLU A 123 0.53 -6.75 23.59
CA GLU A 123 0.30 -6.27 24.96
C GLU A 123 -0.90 -5.32 25.03
N LEU A 124 -0.97 -4.33 24.13
CA LEU A 124 -2.07 -3.37 24.08
C LEU A 124 -3.41 -4.07 23.80
N LEU A 125 -3.45 -5.01 22.86
CA LEU A 125 -4.65 -5.77 22.55
C LEU A 125 -5.11 -6.61 23.75
N SER A 126 -4.18 -7.24 24.47
CA SER A 126 -4.50 -7.98 25.68
C SER A 126 -5.12 -7.07 26.75
N LYS A 127 -4.53 -5.90 26.99
CA LYS A 127 -5.06 -4.90 27.93
C LYS A 127 -6.45 -4.43 27.51
N ILE A 128 -6.69 -4.15 26.23
CA ILE A 128 -8.02 -3.74 25.74
C ILE A 128 -9.05 -4.83 26.02
N LYS A 129 -8.75 -6.09 25.70
CA LYS A 129 -9.66 -7.23 25.95
C LYS A 129 -9.96 -7.38 27.45
N GLU A 130 -8.95 -7.21 28.30
CA GLU A 130 -9.10 -7.24 29.76
C GLU A 130 -10.01 -6.11 30.26
N TYR A 131 -9.76 -4.85 29.87
CA TYR A 131 -10.58 -3.70 30.26
C TYR A 131 -12.04 -3.84 29.80
N GLN A 132 -12.27 -4.37 28.59
CA GLN A 132 -13.63 -4.64 28.11
C GLN A 132 -14.33 -5.73 28.92
N SER A 133 -13.61 -6.76 29.34
CA SER A 133 -14.18 -7.84 30.17
C SER A 133 -14.57 -7.38 31.58
N ILE A 134 -13.83 -6.42 32.13
CA ILE A 134 -14.08 -5.84 33.46
C ILE A 134 -15.27 -4.86 33.43
N GLY A 135 -15.66 -4.37 32.25
CA GLY A 135 -16.89 -3.58 32.06
C GLY A 135 -16.84 -2.21 32.75
N GLY A 136 -15.70 -1.54 32.71
CA GLY A 136 -15.45 -0.26 33.39
C GLY A 136 -16.56 0.77 33.18
N LYS A 137 -17.38 1.01 34.22
CA LYS A 137 -18.53 1.92 34.17
C LYS A 137 -18.19 3.36 34.56
N ASP A 138 -16.98 3.61 35.03
CA ASP A 138 -16.53 4.93 35.44
C ASP A 138 -15.78 5.66 34.30
N ALA A 139 -15.83 6.99 34.33
CA ALA A 139 -15.27 7.83 33.28
C ALA A 139 -13.74 7.68 33.11
N GLN A 140 -13.02 7.31 34.16
CA GLN A 140 -11.56 7.12 34.11
C GLN A 140 -11.23 5.83 33.34
N SER A 141 -11.94 4.74 33.62
CA SER A 141 -11.79 3.48 32.88
C SER A 141 -12.13 3.62 31.40
N ILE A 142 -13.17 4.40 31.06
CA ILE A 142 -13.54 4.68 29.65
C ILE A 142 -12.45 5.49 28.94
N ASN A 143 -11.90 6.51 29.59
CA ASN A 143 -10.82 7.32 29.02
C ASN A 143 -9.54 6.52 28.81
N GLU A 144 -9.20 5.63 29.76
CA GLU A 144 -8.06 4.75 29.62
C GLU A 144 -8.25 3.75 28.47
N LEU A 145 -9.45 3.16 28.34
CA LEU A 145 -9.76 2.30 27.20
C LEU A 145 -9.62 3.04 25.87
N LYS A 146 -10.15 4.26 25.75
CA LYS A 146 -9.98 5.09 24.54
C LYS A 146 -8.51 5.34 24.21
N ARG A 147 -7.70 5.63 25.23
CA ARG A 147 -6.24 5.84 25.07
C ARG A 147 -5.54 4.58 24.60
N LEU A 148 -5.88 3.41 25.17
CA LEU A 148 -5.31 2.13 24.76
C LEU A 148 -5.69 1.78 23.32
N VAL A 149 -6.94 2.01 22.92
CA VAL A 149 -7.42 1.80 21.54
C VAL A 149 -6.68 2.71 20.57
N ALA A 150 -6.55 4.01 20.88
CA ALA A 150 -5.81 4.96 20.05
C ALA A 150 -4.33 4.57 19.91
N ASN A 151 -3.69 4.16 21.01
CA ASN A 151 -2.30 3.71 21.00
C ASN A 151 -2.11 2.43 20.18
N LEU A 152 -3.03 1.47 20.30
CA LEU A 152 -2.97 0.23 19.51
C LEU A 152 -3.14 0.54 18.03
N ARG A 153 -4.11 1.39 17.66
CA ARG A 153 -4.30 1.82 16.27
C ARG A 153 -3.03 2.45 15.70
N GLN A 154 -2.47 3.44 16.40
CA GLN A 154 -1.25 4.12 15.94
C GLN A 154 -0.08 3.14 15.77
N SER A 155 0.08 2.21 16.71
CA SER A 155 1.14 1.21 16.69
C SER A 155 0.91 0.11 15.62
N LEU A 156 -0.35 -0.19 15.26
CA LEU A 156 -0.69 -1.03 14.11
C LEU A 156 -0.36 -0.33 12.80
N LYS A 157 -0.71 0.96 12.67
CA LYS A 157 -0.39 1.78 11.49
C LYS A 157 1.12 1.85 11.24
N GLU A 158 1.90 2.18 12.27
CA GLU A 158 3.37 2.22 12.19
C GLU A 158 3.95 0.88 11.72
N ARG A 159 3.44 -0.22 12.28
CA ARG A 159 3.85 -1.58 11.89
C ARG A 159 3.48 -1.88 10.44
N ASP A 160 2.28 -1.51 10.00
CA ASP A 160 1.79 -1.81 8.67
C ASP A 160 2.52 -0.98 7.61
N GLU A 161 2.85 0.27 7.90
CA GLU A 161 3.77 1.10 7.12
C GLU A 161 5.15 0.44 6.98
N LEU A 162 5.69 -0.10 8.07
CA LEU A 162 6.97 -0.80 8.08
C LEU A 162 6.93 -2.09 7.25
N VAL A 163 5.86 -2.89 7.33
CA VAL A 163 5.73 -4.09 6.48
C VAL A 163 5.66 -3.68 5.00
N ARG A 164 4.95 -2.60 4.67
CA ARG A 164 4.91 -2.08 3.29
C ARG A 164 6.28 -1.59 2.81
N SER A 165 7.05 -0.90 3.65
CA SER A 165 8.40 -0.45 3.28
C SER A 165 9.37 -1.60 3.06
N ILE A 166 9.29 -2.66 3.90
CA ILE A 166 10.04 -3.91 3.70
C ILE A 166 9.65 -4.54 2.36
N VAL A 167 8.36 -4.62 2.04
CA VAL A 167 7.89 -5.15 0.75
C VAL A 167 8.46 -4.35 -0.41
N ASP A 168 8.34 -3.03 -0.39
CA ASP A 168 8.79 -2.16 -1.47
C ASP A 168 10.31 -2.21 -1.63
N SER A 169 11.07 -2.28 -0.53
CA SER A 169 12.52 -2.44 -0.51
C SER A 169 12.96 -3.79 -1.09
N LEU A 170 12.34 -4.88 -0.62
CA LEU A 170 12.68 -6.24 -1.07
C LEU A 170 12.29 -6.51 -2.53
N LEU A 171 11.20 -5.89 -3.00
CA LEU A 171 10.57 -6.22 -4.28
C LEU A 171 10.58 -5.07 -5.31
N SER A 172 11.24 -3.94 -5.05
CA SER A 172 11.37 -2.81 -6.01
C SER A 172 11.78 -3.29 -7.40
N ASP A 173 12.86 -4.07 -7.46
CA ASP A 173 13.49 -4.46 -8.73
C ASP A 173 12.75 -5.62 -9.39
N PHE A 174 12.11 -6.43 -8.54
CA PHE A 174 11.21 -7.50 -8.95
C PHE A 174 9.93 -6.96 -9.60
N VAL A 175 9.40 -5.84 -9.11
CA VAL A 175 8.21 -5.21 -9.69
C VAL A 175 8.52 -4.54 -11.02
N LYS A 176 9.72 -3.97 -11.19
CA LYS A 176 10.13 -3.21 -12.38
C LYS A 176 10.61 -4.04 -13.56
N SER A 177 11.01 -5.29 -13.35
CA SER A 177 11.55 -6.15 -14.42
C SER A 177 10.46 -6.91 -15.17
N PRO A 178 10.19 -6.60 -16.46
CA PRO A 178 9.22 -7.31 -17.27
C PRO A 178 9.95 -8.34 -18.15
N MET A 179 9.92 -9.61 -17.73
CA MET A 179 10.21 -10.86 -18.46
C MET A 179 11.05 -11.79 -17.59
N SER A 180 10.54 -13.02 -17.44
CA SER A 180 11.13 -14.21 -16.82
C SER A 180 12.46 -14.00 -16.11
N LEU A 181 12.42 -13.89 -14.79
CA LEU A 181 13.62 -14.06 -13.98
C LEU A 181 14.28 -15.40 -14.34
N ASN A 182 15.60 -15.41 -14.51
CA ASN A 182 16.34 -16.66 -14.57
C ASN A 182 16.35 -17.36 -13.21
N GLU A 183 16.85 -18.60 -13.15
CA GLU A 183 16.84 -19.40 -11.92
C GLU A 183 17.61 -18.74 -10.76
N ALA A 184 18.74 -18.08 -11.06
CA ALA A 184 19.54 -17.40 -10.05
C ALA A 184 18.81 -16.18 -9.48
N GLU A 185 18.14 -15.40 -10.33
CA GLU A 185 17.32 -14.27 -9.91
C GLU A 185 16.10 -14.71 -9.09
N ARG A 186 15.44 -15.81 -9.47
CA ARG A 186 14.33 -16.40 -8.69
C ARG A 186 14.80 -16.85 -7.31
N GLN A 187 15.97 -17.49 -7.23
CA GLN A 187 16.56 -17.92 -5.97
C GLN A 187 16.95 -16.73 -5.08
N GLN A 188 17.47 -15.64 -5.65
CA GLN A 188 17.76 -14.42 -4.89
C GLN A 188 16.50 -13.75 -4.33
N VAL A 189 15.42 -13.70 -5.11
CA VAL A 189 14.12 -13.21 -4.63
C VAL A 189 13.59 -14.11 -3.52
N PHE A 190 13.70 -15.43 -3.67
CA PHE A 190 13.32 -16.40 -2.64
C PHE A 190 14.06 -16.14 -1.32
N GLU A 191 15.38 -16.00 -1.36
CA GLU A 191 16.20 -15.73 -0.17
C GLU A 191 15.83 -14.41 0.52
N LYS A 192 15.54 -13.36 -0.27
CA LYS A 192 15.06 -12.08 0.24
C LYS A 192 13.71 -12.20 0.96
N VAL A 193 12.76 -12.92 0.36
CA VAL A 193 11.41 -13.11 0.93
C VAL A 193 11.46 -13.95 2.21
N GLU A 194 12.26 -15.01 2.23
CA GLU A 194 12.42 -15.88 3.41
C GLU A 194 13.19 -15.18 4.55
N THR A 195 14.28 -14.46 4.26
CA THR A 195 15.05 -13.73 5.28
C THR A 195 14.18 -12.70 6.01
N GLY A 196 13.29 -12.04 5.27
CA GLY A 196 12.34 -11.06 5.81
C GLY A 196 11.10 -11.65 6.48
N ASN A 197 10.90 -12.98 6.48
CA ASN A 197 9.65 -13.63 6.90
C ASN A 197 8.40 -12.94 6.32
N LEU A 198 8.47 -12.53 5.05
CA LEU A 198 7.54 -11.55 4.49
C LEU A 198 6.08 -12.02 4.53
N LEU A 199 5.82 -13.27 4.09
CA LEU A 199 4.48 -13.84 4.05
C LEU A 199 3.85 -13.91 5.44
N TYR A 200 4.63 -14.36 6.43
CA TYR A 200 4.21 -14.39 7.83
C TYR A 200 3.87 -12.98 8.35
N ASN A 201 4.70 -11.98 8.05
CA ASN A 201 4.47 -10.61 8.51
C ASN A 201 3.21 -9.98 7.89
N ILE A 202 2.98 -10.22 6.60
CA ILE A 202 1.75 -9.78 5.93
C ILE A 202 0.52 -10.48 6.52
N GLU A 203 0.59 -11.81 6.69
CA GLU A 203 -0.49 -12.58 7.32
C GLU A 203 -0.80 -12.04 8.73
N LYS A 204 0.23 -11.88 9.56
CA LYS A 204 0.09 -11.38 10.93
C LYS A 204 -0.50 -9.99 10.95
N THR A 205 -0.08 -9.10 10.05
CA THR A 205 -0.66 -7.77 9.95
C THR A 205 -2.17 -7.82 9.70
N ILE A 206 -2.61 -8.59 8.72
CA ILE A 206 -4.04 -8.67 8.38
C ILE A 206 -4.83 -9.26 9.55
N ARG A 207 -4.31 -10.32 10.19
CA ARG A 207 -4.96 -10.95 11.34
C ARG A 207 -5.08 -10.03 12.54
N ASP A 208 -4.02 -9.32 12.89
CA ASP A 208 -4.01 -8.43 14.05
C ASP A 208 -4.96 -7.26 13.84
N ASN A 209 -5.07 -6.72 12.61
CA ASN A 209 -6.08 -5.72 12.27
C ASN A 209 -7.51 -6.26 12.37
N MET A 210 -7.75 -7.49 11.89
CA MET A 210 -9.06 -8.13 12.10
C MET A 210 -9.36 -8.37 13.59
N GLU A 211 -8.36 -8.73 14.40
CA GLU A 211 -8.49 -8.88 15.85
C GLU A 211 -8.78 -7.55 16.55
N PHE A 212 -8.09 -6.49 16.15
CA PHE A 212 -8.33 -5.12 16.60
C PHE A 212 -9.79 -4.70 16.35
N LEU A 213 -10.32 -4.96 15.16
CA LEU A 213 -11.73 -4.68 14.84
C LEU A 213 -12.71 -5.50 15.69
N LYS A 214 -12.37 -6.71 16.15
CA LYS A 214 -13.25 -7.48 17.06
C LYS A 214 -13.24 -6.91 18.47
N ALA A 215 -12.07 -6.44 18.89
CA ALA A 215 -11.80 -6.06 20.26
C ALA A 215 -12.02 -4.57 20.53
N THR A 216 -12.52 -3.79 19.57
CA THR A 216 -12.67 -2.34 19.73
C THR A 216 -13.98 -1.83 19.17
N GLN A 217 -14.38 -0.64 19.64
CA GLN A 217 -15.47 0.13 19.05
C GLN A 217 -14.88 1.43 18.55
N LEU A 218 -14.96 1.64 17.24
CA LEU A 218 -14.28 2.71 16.54
C LEU A 218 -15.26 3.82 16.14
N SER A 219 -14.82 5.08 16.14
CA SER A 219 -15.62 6.15 15.55
C SER A 219 -15.71 5.99 14.03
N ALA A 220 -16.59 6.76 13.38
CA ALA A 220 -16.69 6.75 11.93
C ALA A 220 -15.37 7.16 11.26
N GLU A 221 -14.70 8.18 11.80
CA GLU A 221 -13.39 8.64 11.33
C GLU A 221 -12.34 7.54 11.47
N ASP A 222 -12.27 6.89 12.64
CA ASP A 222 -11.33 5.79 12.87
C ASP A 222 -11.57 4.61 11.92
N LEU A 223 -12.83 4.28 11.61
CA LEU A 223 -13.16 3.23 10.64
C LEU A 223 -12.78 3.62 9.22
N GLY A 224 -12.94 4.90 8.86
CA GLY A 224 -12.50 5.45 7.58
C GLY A 224 -10.99 5.31 7.39
N GLU A 225 -10.20 5.68 8.40
CA GLU A 225 -8.74 5.53 8.35
C GLU A 225 -8.31 4.07 8.20
N VAL A 226 -8.88 3.16 8.99
CA VAL A 226 -8.53 1.72 8.91
C VAL A 226 -8.95 1.13 7.56
N LYS A 227 -10.06 1.61 6.97
CA LYS A 227 -10.51 1.20 5.64
C LYS A 227 -9.55 1.69 4.56
N GLU A 228 -9.09 2.93 4.64
CA GLU A 228 -8.07 3.47 3.74
C GLU A 228 -6.77 2.64 3.81
N GLU A 229 -6.29 2.37 5.03
CA GLU A 229 -5.10 1.54 5.27
C GLU A 229 -5.26 0.13 4.67
N GLN A 230 -6.43 -0.49 4.84
CA GLN A 230 -6.75 -1.79 4.27
C GLN A 230 -6.71 -1.76 2.73
N ILE A 231 -7.28 -0.72 2.10
CA ILE A 231 -7.27 -0.55 0.64
C ILE A 231 -5.83 -0.38 0.14
N GLN A 232 -5.04 0.48 0.78
CA GLN A 232 -3.64 0.71 0.41
C GLN A 232 -2.83 -0.59 0.49
N PHE A 233 -2.97 -1.34 1.58
CA PHE A 233 -2.27 -2.60 1.76
C PHE A 233 -2.74 -3.64 0.74
N HIS A 234 -4.06 -3.78 0.53
CA HIS A 234 -4.59 -4.71 -0.45
C HIS A 234 -4.09 -4.41 -1.87
N ASN A 235 -4.02 -3.13 -2.26
CA ASN A 235 -3.51 -2.72 -3.57
C ASN A 235 -2.02 -3.07 -3.74
N MET A 236 -1.22 -2.89 -2.70
CA MET A 236 0.17 -3.37 -2.69
C MET A 236 0.22 -4.89 -2.89
N TRP A 237 -0.59 -5.65 -2.13
CA TRP A 237 -0.64 -7.11 -2.24
C TRP A 237 -1.08 -7.58 -3.63
N LYS A 238 -2.10 -6.94 -4.22
CA LYS A 238 -2.60 -7.24 -5.57
C LYS A 238 -1.52 -7.07 -6.64
N ARG A 239 -0.55 -6.17 -6.43
CA ARG A 239 0.59 -5.93 -7.32
C ARG A 239 1.69 -6.99 -7.17
N ILE A 240 1.99 -7.41 -5.94
CA ILE A 240 3.15 -8.28 -5.65
C ILE A 240 2.78 -9.76 -5.54
N GLY A 241 1.59 -10.08 -5.01
CA GLY A 241 1.15 -11.42 -4.67
C GLY A 241 1.21 -12.39 -5.86
N PRO A 242 0.62 -12.05 -7.02
CA PRO A 242 0.71 -12.90 -8.21
C PRO A 242 2.17 -13.17 -8.64
N LYS A 243 3.02 -12.14 -8.62
CA LYS A 243 4.42 -12.29 -8.98
C LYS A 243 5.18 -13.19 -8.00
N LEU A 244 4.89 -13.08 -6.69
CA LEU A 244 5.44 -13.99 -5.69
C LEU A 244 4.97 -15.43 -5.94
N ALA A 245 3.69 -15.65 -6.24
CA ALA A 245 3.21 -16.98 -6.60
C ALA A 245 3.96 -17.56 -7.81
N ASP A 246 4.32 -16.73 -8.79
CA ASP A 246 5.11 -17.14 -9.95
C ASP A 246 6.52 -17.61 -9.57
N VAL A 247 7.19 -16.94 -8.62
CA VAL A 247 8.49 -17.36 -8.06
C VAL A 247 8.35 -18.69 -7.29
N TYR A 248 7.20 -18.91 -6.67
CA TYR A 248 6.89 -20.12 -5.91
C TYR A 248 6.21 -21.23 -6.72
N MET A 249 6.06 -21.10 -8.05
CA MET A 249 5.31 -22.07 -8.89
C MET A 249 5.79 -23.51 -8.73
N ASP A 250 7.10 -23.73 -8.54
CA ASP A 250 7.68 -25.06 -8.37
C ASP A 250 7.56 -25.60 -6.92
N LYS A 251 6.98 -24.81 -6.00
CA LYS A 251 6.79 -25.12 -4.57
C LYS A 251 5.31 -24.95 -4.18
N GLY A 252 4.49 -25.95 -4.50
CA GLY A 252 3.03 -25.91 -4.35
C GLY A 252 2.48 -25.43 -2.99
N GLU A 253 3.17 -25.68 -1.87
CA GLU A 253 2.77 -25.16 -0.54
C GLU A 253 2.81 -23.62 -0.47
N LYS A 254 3.81 -22.99 -1.09
CA LYS A 254 4.01 -21.54 -1.02
C LYS A 254 3.07 -20.77 -1.96
N ALA A 255 2.69 -21.37 -3.09
CA ALA A 255 1.60 -20.83 -3.91
C ALA A 255 0.26 -20.83 -3.15
N GLY A 256 0.02 -21.86 -2.31
CA GLY A 256 -1.12 -21.91 -1.40
C GLY A 256 -1.12 -20.79 -0.35
N GLU A 257 0.05 -20.46 0.21
CA GLU A 257 0.21 -19.37 1.19
C GLU A 257 -0.14 -17.99 0.58
N VAL A 258 0.26 -17.73 -0.67
CA VAL A 258 -0.10 -16.48 -1.38
C VAL A 258 -1.61 -16.38 -1.62
N ALA A 259 -2.24 -17.48 -2.04
CA ALA A 259 -3.69 -17.52 -2.21
C ALA A 259 -4.42 -17.32 -0.87
N TYR A 260 -3.88 -17.90 0.21
CA TYR A 260 -4.40 -17.75 1.55
C TYR A 260 -4.37 -16.29 2.03
N ILE A 261 -3.25 -15.58 1.84
CA ILE A 261 -3.13 -14.16 2.18
C ILE A 261 -4.12 -13.32 1.37
N THR A 262 -4.29 -13.61 0.08
CA THR A 262 -5.30 -12.94 -0.76
C THR A 262 -6.70 -13.07 -0.16
N ASN A 263 -7.05 -14.27 0.31
CA ASN A 263 -8.33 -14.51 0.97
C ASN A 263 -8.44 -13.81 2.34
N LEU A 264 -7.34 -13.64 3.07
CA LEU A 264 -7.33 -12.86 4.31
C LEU A 264 -7.65 -11.38 4.06
N PHE A 265 -7.12 -10.78 2.99
CA PHE A 265 -7.49 -9.40 2.63
C PHE A 265 -8.98 -9.27 2.33
N ALA A 266 -9.57 -10.23 1.60
CA ALA A 266 -11.01 -10.23 1.32
C ALA A 266 -11.85 -10.31 2.62
N GLN A 267 -11.43 -11.16 3.57
CA GLN A 267 -12.08 -11.27 4.88
C GLN A 267 -11.95 -9.99 5.71
N TRP A 268 -10.78 -9.35 5.70
CA TRP A 268 -10.57 -8.09 6.40
C TRP A 268 -11.47 -6.99 5.83
N ASN A 269 -11.51 -6.86 4.50
CA ASN A 269 -12.41 -5.92 3.81
C ASN A 269 -13.88 -6.17 4.18
N GLN A 270 -14.35 -7.42 4.07
CA GLN A 270 -15.74 -7.78 4.38
C GLN A 270 -16.10 -7.45 5.85
N ARG A 271 -15.16 -7.65 6.77
CA ARG A 271 -15.36 -7.32 8.19
C ARG A 271 -15.50 -5.83 8.40
N LEU A 272 -14.65 -5.02 7.78
CA LEU A 272 -14.73 -3.56 7.83
C LEU A 272 -16.05 -3.06 7.24
N ASP A 273 -16.41 -3.54 6.04
CA ASP A 273 -17.66 -3.15 5.37
C ASP A 273 -18.85 -3.43 6.26
N ARG A 274 -18.90 -4.62 6.87
CA ARG A 274 -19.97 -4.98 7.80
C ARG A 274 -20.03 -4.03 9.00
N GLU A 275 -18.92 -3.78 9.67
CA GLU A 275 -18.88 -2.91 10.86
C GLU A 275 -19.34 -1.48 10.51
N ILE A 276 -18.91 -0.95 9.35
CA ILE A 276 -19.33 0.36 8.86
C ILE A 276 -20.83 0.37 8.58
N TRP A 277 -21.35 -0.56 7.79
CA TRP A 277 -22.78 -0.60 7.45
C TRP A 277 -23.67 -0.85 8.65
N GLU A 278 -23.25 -1.70 9.59
CA GLU A 278 -23.98 -1.93 10.84
C GLU A 278 -24.08 -0.63 11.66
N ARG A 279 -23.00 0.15 11.75
CA ARG A 279 -23.01 1.43 12.48
C ARG A 279 -23.85 2.50 11.79
N VAL A 280 -23.76 2.61 10.47
CA VAL A 280 -24.65 3.49 9.69
C VAL A 280 -26.11 3.08 9.91
N TYR A 281 -26.41 1.78 9.93
CA TYR A 281 -27.75 1.28 10.22
C TYR A 281 -28.21 1.61 11.66
N GLN A 282 -27.31 1.57 12.66
CA GLN A 282 -27.64 1.95 14.03
C GLN A 282 -28.05 3.42 14.17
N VAL A 283 -27.58 4.32 13.30
CA VAL A 283 -27.99 5.74 13.29
C VAL A 283 -29.51 5.85 13.11
N PHE A 284 -30.07 5.10 12.15
CA PHE A 284 -31.51 5.07 11.91
C PHE A 284 -32.26 4.44 13.09
N ARG A 285 -31.80 3.28 13.58
CA ARG A 285 -32.49 2.58 14.67
C ARG A 285 -32.51 3.37 15.98
N SER A 286 -31.42 4.06 16.30
CA SER A 286 -31.31 4.84 17.54
C SER A 286 -32.27 6.04 17.54
N ASN A 287 -32.69 6.49 16.36
CA ASN A 287 -33.70 7.53 16.16
C ASN A 287 -35.10 6.96 15.87
N ASN A 288 -35.32 5.67 16.15
CA ASN A 288 -36.59 4.95 15.93
C ASN A 288 -37.10 4.95 14.48
N LEU A 289 -36.21 5.14 13.50
CA LEU A 289 -36.56 5.12 12.08
C LEU A 289 -36.48 3.69 11.53
N LYS A 290 -37.55 3.24 10.87
CA LYS A 290 -37.69 1.87 10.36
C LYS A 290 -37.21 1.77 8.91
N VAL A 291 -35.91 1.93 8.71
CA VAL A 291 -35.27 1.67 7.42
C VAL A 291 -34.96 0.18 7.28
N THR A 292 -35.13 -0.37 6.07
CA THR A 292 -34.72 -1.74 5.76
C THR A 292 -33.19 -1.87 5.86
N PRO A 293 -32.63 -2.92 6.51
CA PRO A 293 -31.19 -3.09 6.63
C PRO A 293 -30.49 -3.14 5.26
N PHE A 294 -29.26 -2.63 5.22
CA PHE A 294 -28.43 -2.56 4.01
C PHE A 294 -26.99 -2.97 4.32
N SER A 295 -26.28 -3.43 3.30
CA SER A 295 -24.91 -3.96 3.40
C SER A 295 -23.96 -3.45 2.32
N ASN A 296 -24.43 -2.56 1.45
CA ASN A 296 -23.67 -1.91 0.39
C ASN A 296 -24.34 -0.59 -0.03
N GLY A 297 -23.63 0.22 -0.81
CA GLY A 297 -24.10 1.55 -1.22
C GLY A 297 -25.41 1.54 -2.00
N ASN A 298 -25.63 0.54 -2.87
CA ASN A 298 -26.88 0.44 -3.62
C ASN A 298 -28.08 0.12 -2.72
N GLU A 299 -27.93 -0.85 -1.81
CA GLU A 299 -28.95 -1.15 -0.81
C GLU A 299 -29.21 0.03 0.10
N PHE A 300 -28.16 0.73 0.55
CA PHE A 300 -28.30 1.93 1.37
C PHE A 300 -29.13 2.99 0.66
N THR A 301 -28.77 3.35 -0.57
CA THR A 301 -29.51 4.35 -1.36
C THR A 301 -30.96 3.92 -1.60
N ASN A 302 -31.19 2.70 -2.08
CA ASN A 302 -32.54 2.25 -2.39
C ASN A 302 -33.43 2.18 -1.15
N ASN A 303 -32.92 1.65 -0.03
CA ASN A 303 -33.71 1.48 1.18
C ASN A 303 -34.01 2.81 1.87
N VAL A 304 -33.09 3.79 1.80
CA VAL A 304 -33.33 5.14 2.31
C VAL A 304 -34.36 5.86 1.44
N LEU A 305 -34.29 5.74 0.11
CA LEU A 305 -35.29 6.32 -0.79
C LEU A 305 -36.68 5.70 -0.57
N GLU A 306 -36.75 4.38 -0.42
CA GLU A 306 -38.01 3.67 -0.10
C GLU A 306 -38.60 4.15 1.24
N PHE A 307 -37.75 4.34 2.26
CA PHE A 307 -38.18 4.91 3.53
C PHE A 307 -38.76 6.31 3.35
N ILE A 308 -38.06 7.21 2.63
CA ILE A 308 -38.53 8.58 2.37
C ILE A 308 -39.88 8.57 1.65
N GLU A 309 -40.04 7.76 0.61
CA GLU A 309 -41.31 7.71 -0.14
C GLU A 309 -42.48 7.14 0.70
N ASN A 310 -42.22 6.15 1.55
CA ASN A 310 -43.24 5.61 2.45
C ASN A 310 -43.69 6.64 3.51
N GLU A 311 -42.75 7.40 4.06
CA GLU A 311 -43.05 8.44 5.06
C GLU A 311 -43.70 9.68 4.45
N LYS A 312 -43.43 9.99 3.17
CA LYS A 312 -44.18 11.01 2.41
C LYS A 312 -45.66 10.65 2.30
N ILE A 313 -45.98 9.38 2.07
CA ILE A 313 -47.38 8.89 2.01
C ILE A 313 -48.05 8.98 3.39
N SER A 314 -47.30 8.73 4.47
CA SER A 314 -47.83 8.82 5.84
C SER A 314 -48.12 10.25 6.29
N GLY A 315 -47.43 11.24 5.71
CA GLY A 315 -47.61 12.67 5.99
C GLY A 315 -47.09 13.11 7.36
N SER A 316 -46.14 12.37 7.94
CA SER A 316 -45.58 12.67 9.26
C SER A 316 -44.50 13.77 9.21
N GLN A 317 -44.86 14.99 9.63
CA GLN A 317 -43.91 16.10 9.76
C GLN A 317 -42.84 15.81 10.84
N GLU A 318 -43.21 15.12 11.92
CA GLU A 318 -42.27 14.70 12.97
C GLU A 318 -41.23 13.69 12.45
N SER A 319 -41.65 12.77 11.58
CA SER A 319 -40.74 11.82 10.90
C SER A 319 -39.77 12.53 9.97
N TYR A 320 -40.25 13.53 9.22
CA TYR A 320 -39.40 14.38 8.39
C TYR A 320 -38.35 15.12 9.22
N ILE A 321 -38.75 15.85 10.27
CA ILE A 321 -37.82 16.60 11.15
C ILE A 321 -36.79 15.65 11.78
N THR A 322 -37.24 14.51 12.32
CA THR A 322 -36.33 13.53 12.94
C THR A 322 -35.32 12.97 11.93
N PHE A 323 -35.78 12.68 10.71
CA PHE A 323 -34.90 12.17 9.66
C PHE A 323 -33.95 13.25 9.13
N GLU A 324 -34.43 14.44 8.80
CA GLU A 324 -33.63 15.49 8.17
C GLU A 324 -32.63 16.09 9.16
N ASP A 325 -33.07 16.54 10.33
CA ASP A 325 -32.20 17.21 11.30
C ASP A 325 -31.26 16.21 11.98
N SER A 326 -31.82 15.19 12.65
CA SER A 326 -31.06 14.34 13.59
C SER A 326 -30.32 13.18 12.92
N VAL A 327 -30.85 12.63 11.83
CA VAL A 327 -30.24 11.48 11.13
C VAL A 327 -29.41 11.95 9.96
N TRP A 328 -30.02 12.64 8.99
CA TRP A 328 -29.37 13.02 7.75
C TRP A 328 -28.36 14.15 7.96
N THR A 329 -28.76 15.28 8.52
CA THR A 329 -27.89 16.45 8.71
C THR A 329 -26.81 16.20 9.77
N GLU A 330 -27.21 15.83 10.98
CA GLU A 330 -26.29 15.75 12.13
C GLU A 330 -25.35 14.54 12.06
N GLN A 331 -25.85 13.35 11.70
CA GLN A 331 -25.06 12.11 11.78
C GLN A 331 -24.55 11.62 10.43
N LEU A 332 -25.41 11.52 9.41
CA LEU A 332 -25.01 10.96 8.13
C LEU A 332 -24.15 11.95 7.33
N ARG A 333 -24.69 13.11 6.95
CA ARG A 333 -24.01 14.10 6.10
C ARG A 333 -22.72 14.63 6.72
N THR A 334 -22.71 14.84 8.03
CA THR A 334 -21.54 15.41 8.73
C THR A 334 -20.48 14.37 9.07
N THR A 335 -20.87 13.12 9.38
CA THR A 335 -19.94 12.11 9.88
C THR A 335 -19.76 10.93 8.94
N TRP A 336 -20.83 10.26 8.50
CA TRP A 336 -20.72 9.00 7.76
C TRP A 336 -20.56 9.17 6.26
N ILE A 337 -21.30 10.08 5.62
CA ILE A 337 -21.26 10.29 4.17
C ILE A 337 -19.86 10.65 3.67
N PRO A 338 -19.08 11.53 4.32
CA PRO A 338 -17.70 11.78 3.92
C PRO A 338 -16.86 10.50 3.94
N VAL A 339 -16.90 9.75 5.04
CA VAL A 339 -16.19 8.48 5.21
C VAL A 339 -16.59 7.46 4.14
N LEU A 340 -17.89 7.34 3.84
CA LEU A 340 -18.41 6.41 2.84
C LEU A 340 -17.98 6.80 1.41
N ILE A 341 -17.90 8.09 1.09
CA ILE A 341 -17.47 8.58 -0.23
C ILE A 341 -15.95 8.41 -0.38
N ASP A 342 -15.18 8.84 0.61
CA ASP A 342 -13.71 8.81 0.58
C ASP A 342 -13.18 7.37 0.47
N ASN A 343 -13.96 6.40 0.97
CA ASN A 343 -13.65 4.96 0.89
C ASN A 343 -14.42 4.22 -0.23
N GLU A 344 -14.98 4.93 -1.20
CA GLU A 344 -15.67 4.39 -2.38
C GLU A 344 -16.85 3.43 -2.04
N MET A 345 -17.44 3.57 -0.85
CA MET A 345 -18.58 2.75 -0.41
C MET A 345 -19.92 3.26 -0.95
N ILE A 346 -19.99 4.57 -1.23
CA ILE A 346 -21.08 5.22 -1.98
C ILE A 346 -20.50 6.25 -2.95
N THR A 347 -21.28 6.63 -3.96
CA THR A 347 -20.92 7.71 -4.88
C THR A 347 -21.50 9.05 -4.45
N THR A 348 -20.94 10.15 -4.97
CA THR A 348 -21.52 11.48 -4.84
C THR A 348 -22.93 11.56 -5.43
N GLU A 349 -23.16 10.88 -6.55
CA GLU A 349 -24.48 10.77 -7.19
C GLU A 349 -25.51 10.08 -6.29
N GLN A 350 -25.13 9.00 -5.59
CA GLN A 350 -26.00 8.32 -4.63
C GLN A 350 -26.40 9.25 -3.47
N ARG A 351 -25.45 10.02 -2.92
CA ARG A 351 -25.73 11.05 -1.92
C ARG A 351 -26.69 12.10 -2.46
N ASP A 352 -26.42 12.64 -3.65
CA ASP A 352 -27.21 13.74 -4.25
C ASP A 352 -28.63 13.29 -4.59
N THR A 353 -28.80 12.02 -4.97
CA THR A 353 -30.11 11.39 -5.17
C THR A 353 -30.93 11.37 -3.87
N ILE A 354 -30.31 10.96 -2.76
CA ILE A 354 -30.98 10.99 -1.45
C ILE A 354 -31.31 12.43 -1.05
N GLN A 355 -30.36 13.37 -1.20
CA GLN A 355 -30.59 14.78 -0.87
C GLN A 355 -31.74 15.37 -1.69
N THR A 356 -31.86 15.02 -2.96
CA THR A 356 -32.98 15.46 -3.82
C THR A 356 -34.30 14.92 -3.31
N ALA A 357 -34.35 13.65 -2.88
CA ALA A 357 -35.56 13.07 -2.30
C ALA A 357 -35.97 13.75 -0.98
N ILE A 358 -35.01 14.16 -0.15
CA ILE A 358 -35.25 14.91 1.09
C ILE A 358 -35.82 16.29 0.79
N ASN A 359 -35.21 17.03 -0.15
CA ASN A 359 -35.71 18.35 -0.54
C ASN A 359 -37.15 18.26 -1.10
N ASN A 360 -37.43 17.23 -1.90
CA ASN A 360 -38.78 16.98 -2.39
C ASN A 360 -39.78 16.61 -1.26
N TRP A 361 -39.30 16.04 -0.16
CA TRP A 361 -40.11 15.77 1.03
C TRP A 361 -40.38 17.06 1.81
N GLU A 362 -39.38 17.94 1.95
CA GLU A 362 -39.51 19.26 2.57
C GLU A 362 -40.62 20.10 1.92
N ASP A 363 -40.65 20.14 0.57
CA ASP A 363 -41.62 20.90 -0.21
C ASP A 363 -43.08 20.52 0.10
N MET A 364 -43.34 19.31 0.60
CA MET A 364 -44.67 18.85 1.01
C MET A 364 -45.17 19.50 2.31
N TYR A 365 -44.24 19.92 3.17
CA TYR A 365 -44.55 20.69 4.39
C TYR A 365 -44.34 22.19 4.21
N GLY A 366 -43.98 22.59 2.98
CA GLY A 366 -43.98 23.94 2.41
C GLY A 366 -43.82 25.06 3.43
N ALA A 367 -42.60 25.58 3.57
CA ALA A 367 -42.23 26.84 4.23
C ALA A 367 -43.39 27.65 4.83
N GLU A 368 -43.98 27.18 5.94
CA GLU A 368 -44.54 28.10 6.91
C GLU A 368 -43.33 28.78 7.55
N THR A 369 -42.82 29.85 6.92
CA THR A 369 -42.06 30.86 7.65
C THR A 369 -42.83 31.09 8.94
N PRO A 370 -42.27 30.73 10.12
CA PRO A 370 -43.05 30.75 11.33
C PRO A 370 -43.59 32.17 11.48
N ILE A 371 -44.91 32.35 11.61
CA ILE A 371 -45.55 33.67 11.77
C ILE A 371 -44.82 34.50 12.84
N TYR A 372 -44.18 33.83 13.81
CA TYR A 372 -43.29 34.41 14.81
C TYR A 372 -42.17 35.30 14.26
N TRP A 373 -41.61 35.05 13.07
CA TRP A 373 -40.55 35.89 12.49
C TRP A 373 -41.14 37.19 11.94
N TYR A 374 -42.31 37.12 11.31
CA TYR A 374 -43.06 38.32 10.89
C TYR A 374 -43.59 39.11 12.10
N VAL A 375 -44.03 38.42 13.16
CA VAL A 375 -44.46 39.04 14.42
C VAL A 375 -43.26 39.69 15.14
N ALA A 376 -42.10 39.02 15.18
CA ALA A 376 -40.88 39.58 15.77
C ALA A 376 -40.38 40.80 14.98
N ILE A 377 -40.38 40.74 13.64
CA ILE A 377 -40.04 41.88 12.79
C ILE A 377 -41.06 43.02 12.97
N ALA A 378 -42.36 42.72 13.05
CA ALA A 378 -43.40 43.72 13.30
C ALA A 378 -43.24 44.40 14.67
N ILE A 379 -42.91 43.64 15.73
CA ILE A 379 -42.61 44.17 17.06
C ILE A 379 -41.36 45.05 17.03
N ILE A 380 -40.29 44.61 16.35
CA ILE A 380 -39.06 45.40 16.19
C ILE A 380 -39.35 46.71 15.43
N VAL A 381 -40.12 46.67 14.35
CA VAL A 381 -40.51 47.87 13.59
C VAL A 381 -41.38 48.81 14.42
N ILE A 382 -42.33 48.30 15.21
CA ILE A 382 -43.16 49.12 16.11
C ILE A 382 -42.30 49.78 17.20
N VAL A 383 -41.39 49.03 17.83
CA VAL A 383 -40.46 49.55 18.83
C VAL A 383 -39.51 50.58 18.21
N PHE A 384 -39.01 50.33 17.00
CA PHE A 384 -38.15 51.26 16.27
C PHE A 384 -38.89 52.56 15.91
N LEU A 385 -40.14 52.47 15.43
CA LEU A 385 -40.99 53.64 15.14
C LEU A 385 -41.33 54.43 16.41
N LEU A 386 -41.65 53.75 17.52
CA LEU A 386 -41.93 54.41 18.80
C LEU A 386 -40.70 55.15 19.38
N ILE A 387 -39.49 54.61 19.18
CA ILE A 387 -38.24 55.21 19.69
C ILE A 387 -37.70 56.32 18.76
N PHE A 388 -37.81 56.16 17.44
CA PHE A 388 -37.17 57.07 16.47
C PHE A 388 -38.08 58.18 15.92
N ILE A 389 -39.41 58.00 15.84
CA ILE A 389 -40.32 59.07 15.39
C ILE A 389 -40.29 60.32 16.29
N PRO A 390 -40.21 60.22 17.64
CA PRO A 390 -40.11 61.41 18.50
C PRO A 390 -38.80 62.18 18.31
N LYS A 391 -37.73 61.51 17.84
CA LYS A 391 -36.43 62.13 17.58
C LYS A 391 -36.34 62.83 16.23
N TRP A 392 -37.15 62.44 15.25
CA TRP A 392 -37.18 63.09 13.93
C TRP A 392 -38.03 64.38 13.89
N LYS A 393 -38.96 64.59 14.82
CA LYS A 393 -39.74 65.85 14.91
C LYS A 393 -38.98 67.03 15.56
N LYS A 394 -37.74 66.84 16.03
CA LYS A 394 -36.91 67.91 16.62
C LYS A 394 -35.66 68.18 15.77
N LYS A 395 -35.82 68.69 14.54
CA LYS A 395 -34.86 69.61 13.87
C LYS A 395 -35.39 70.07 12.51
N SER A 396 -36.18 71.13 12.53
CA SER A 396 -36.22 72.12 11.45
C SER A 396 -36.82 73.42 12.00
N LYS A 397 -35.97 74.30 12.55
CA LYS A 397 -36.29 75.74 12.64
C LYS A 397 -35.59 76.43 11.46
N PRO A 398 -36.30 77.19 10.62
CA PRO A 398 -35.73 77.89 9.48
C PRO A 398 -34.94 79.14 9.91
N LEU A 399 -33.94 79.50 9.10
CA LEU A 399 -33.25 80.79 9.10
C LEU A 399 -34.27 81.91 8.86
N ALA A 400 -34.19 82.97 9.65
CA ALA A 400 -34.79 84.26 9.35
C ALA A 400 -33.73 85.35 9.53
N GLU A 401 -33.59 86.18 8.50
CA GLU A 401 -32.82 87.42 8.42
C GLU A 401 -33.33 88.45 9.45
N GLN A 402 -32.41 89.00 10.25
CA GLN A 402 -32.12 90.43 10.46
C GLN A 402 -31.14 90.60 11.63
#